data_AF-A0A5N0GEC2-F1
#
_entry.id   AF-A0A5N0GEC2-F1
#
_cell.length_a   1.000
_cell.length_b   1.000
_cell.length_c   1.000
_cell.angle_alpha   90.00
_cell.angle_beta   90.00
_cell.angle_gamma   90.00
#
_symmetry.space_group_name_H-M   'P 1'
#
loop_
_entity.id
_entity.type
_entity.pdbx_description
1 polymer ?
#
loop_
_entity_poly.entity_id
_entity_poly.type
_entity_poly.pdbx_seq_one_letter_code
_entity_poly.pdbx_strand_id
1 'polypeptide(L)'
;LNEVDKVAPYEPSGEGFGLQDAAFLAANGFNVVRLGVQWAGVEPEPGVIDYAYLASIAQTVQTLEDHGIYVVLDMHQDNYSSVFAGD
;
A
#
# COMPACT_ATOMS: atom_id res chain seq x y z
N LEU A 1 -6.51 -6.80 -8.11
CA LEU A 1 -7.32 -5.67 -7.59
C LEU A 1 -6.42 -4.48 -7.28
N ASN A 2 -6.98 -3.33 -6.89
CA ASN A 2 -6.22 -2.19 -6.37
C ASN A 2 -6.47 -2.08 -4.88
N GLU A 3 -5.40 -1.91 -4.11
CA GLU A 3 -5.42 -1.63 -2.68
C GLU A 3 -4.58 -0.37 -2.46
N VAL A 4 -5.20 0.73 -2.07
CA VAL A 4 -4.56 2.05 -2.00
C VAL A 4 -5.11 2.80 -0.81
N ASP A 5 -4.30 2.94 0.24
CA ASP A 5 -4.58 3.86 1.34
C ASP A 5 -4.08 5.27 0.96
N LYS A 6 -4.98 6.24 1.03
CA LYS A 6 -4.77 7.64 0.63
C LYS A 6 -4.70 8.60 1.80
N VAL A 7 -4.90 8.09 3.02
CA VAL A 7 -4.98 8.91 4.22
C VAL A 7 -3.83 8.53 5.15
N ALA A 8 -3.12 9.52 5.67
CA ALA A 8 -2.01 9.28 6.59
C ALA A 8 -2.46 8.37 7.76
N PRO A 9 -1.68 7.33 8.12
CA PRO A 9 -0.28 7.11 7.74
C PRO A 9 -0.03 6.34 6.43
N TYR A 10 -1.06 6.14 5.58
CA TYR A 10 -0.97 5.50 4.26
C TYR A 10 -0.67 4.00 4.30
N GLU A 11 -1.00 3.35 5.42
CA GLU A 11 -0.69 1.95 5.68
C GLU A 11 -1.95 1.10 5.53
N PRO A 12 -2.02 0.16 4.57
CA PRO A 12 -3.19 -0.71 4.42
C PRO A 12 -3.54 -1.49 5.70
N SER A 13 -2.53 -1.84 6.51
CA SER A 13 -2.73 -2.49 7.81
C SER A 13 -3.47 -1.62 8.82
N GLY A 14 -3.35 -0.29 8.73
CA GLY A 14 -4.09 0.66 9.54
C GLY A 14 -5.60 0.65 9.24
N GLU A 15 -5.97 0.31 8.00
CA GLU A 15 -7.36 0.13 7.57
C GLU A 15 -7.87 -1.32 7.79
N GLY A 16 -7.00 -2.20 8.29
CA GLY A 16 -7.32 -3.59 8.60
C GLY A 16 -7.00 -4.59 7.48
N PHE A 17 -6.42 -4.14 6.36
CA PHE A 17 -5.97 -5.03 5.29
C PHE A 17 -4.82 -5.91 5.77
N GLY A 18 -4.96 -7.23 5.65
CA GLY A 18 -3.91 -8.15 6.09
C GLY A 18 -4.11 -9.60 5.68
N LEU A 19 -3.73 -10.51 6.58
CA LEU A 19 -3.67 -11.95 6.30
C LEU A 19 -5.01 -12.53 5.84
N GLN A 20 -6.12 -12.11 6.47
CA GLN A 20 -7.45 -12.61 6.14
C GLN A 20 -7.89 -12.18 4.74
N ASP A 21 -7.55 -10.95 4.36
CA ASP A 21 -7.82 -10.42 3.02
C ASP A 21 -6.97 -11.14 1.98
N ALA A 22 -5.66 -11.27 2.20
CA ALA A 22 -4.79 -12.03 1.29
C ALA A 22 -5.29 -13.47 1.06
N ALA A 23 -5.71 -14.16 2.13
CA ALA A 23 -6.30 -15.49 2.04
C ALA A 23 -7.64 -15.48 1.27
N PHE A 24 -8.51 -14.49 1.53
CA PHE A 24 -9.76 -14.32 0.80
C PHE A 24 -9.52 -14.11 -0.70
N LEU A 25 -8.56 -13.24 -1.05
CA LEU A 25 -8.21 -12.95 -2.44
C LEU A 25 -7.71 -14.19 -3.17
N ALA A 26 -6.78 -14.92 -2.56
CA ALA A 26 -6.26 -16.16 -3.14
C ALA A 26 -7.37 -17.22 -3.30
N ALA A 27 -8.25 -17.38 -2.30
CA ALA A 27 -9.38 -18.29 -2.35
C ALA A 27 -10.38 -17.96 -3.47
N ASN A 28 -10.43 -16.69 -3.90
CA ASN A 28 -11.29 -16.20 -4.98
C ASN A 28 -10.55 -16.07 -6.33
N GLY A 29 -9.33 -16.61 -6.44
CA GLY A 29 -8.58 -16.69 -7.69
C GLY A 29 -7.89 -15.40 -8.12
N PHE A 30 -7.81 -14.38 -7.25
CA PHE A 30 -6.95 -13.24 -7.50
C PHE A 30 -5.49 -13.64 -7.34
N ASN A 31 -4.65 -13.21 -8.28
CA ASN A 31 -3.21 -13.49 -8.28
C ASN A 31 -2.35 -12.22 -8.39
N VAL A 32 -2.95 -11.03 -8.42
CA VAL A 32 -2.21 -9.77 -8.44
C VAL A 32 -2.96 -8.66 -7.70
N VAL A 33 -2.22 -7.89 -6.91
CA VAL A 33 -2.65 -6.64 -6.26
C VAL A 33 -1.77 -5.51 -6.76
N ARG A 34 -2.40 -4.42 -7.20
CA ARG A 34 -1.74 -3.13 -7.40
C ARG A 34 -1.81 -2.40 -6.07
N LEU A 35 -0.66 -2.32 -5.39
CA LEU A 35 -0.52 -1.81 -4.03
C LEU A 35 -0.05 -0.36 -4.10
N GLY A 36 -0.88 0.56 -3.60
CA GLY A 36 -0.58 1.97 -3.51
C GLY A 36 0.56 2.26 -2.53
N VAL A 37 1.46 3.13 -2.95
CA VAL A 37 2.55 3.71 -2.18
C VAL A 37 2.47 5.21 -2.38
N GLN A 38 2.45 5.98 -1.30
CA GLN A 38 2.33 7.44 -1.36
C GLN A 38 3.70 8.09 -1.25
N TRP A 39 4.03 9.05 -2.12
CA TRP A 39 5.29 9.80 -1.99
C TRP A 39 5.37 10.51 -0.63
N ALA A 40 4.25 11.09 -0.17
CA ALA A 40 4.16 11.71 1.15
C ALA A 40 4.36 10.72 2.33
N GLY A 41 4.20 9.42 2.10
CA GLY A 41 4.57 8.37 3.05
C GLY A 41 6.04 7.96 2.95
N VAL A 42 6.60 7.88 1.73
CA VAL A 42 8.02 7.53 1.50
C VAL A 42 8.95 8.63 1.99
N GLU A 43 8.64 9.88 1.69
CA GLU A 43 9.47 11.07 1.96
C GLU A 43 8.58 12.19 2.53
N PRO A 44 8.15 12.09 3.81
CA PRO A 44 7.26 13.08 4.43
C PRO A 44 7.89 14.47 4.54
N GLU A 45 9.21 14.55 4.58
CA GLU A 45 9.99 15.78 4.56
C GLU A 45 11.10 15.68 3.51
N PRO A 46 11.48 16.77 2.81
CA PRO A 46 12.50 16.71 1.76
C PRO A 46 13.82 16.09 2.24
N GLY A 47 14.22 15.00 1.61
CA GLY A 47 15.43 14.22 1.89
C GLY A 47 15.32 13.27 3.09
N VAL A 48 14.17 13.19 3.75
CA VAL A 48 13.94 12.32 4.92
C VAL A 48 13.06 11.15 4.52
N ILE A 49 13.66 9.97 4.35
CA ILE A 49 12.93 8.75 4.01
C ILE A 49 12.36 8.09 5.27
N ASP A 50 11.06 7.78 5.26
CA ASP A 50 10.41 7.00 6.32
C ASP A 50 10.58 5.49 6.07
N TYR A 51 11.61 4.92 6.70
CA TYR A 51 11.86 3.48 6.61
C TYR A 51 10.87 2.63 7.41
N ALA A 52 10.14 3.20 8.37
CA ALA A 52 9.09 2.46 9.08
C ALA A 52 7.89 2.24 8.14
N TYR A 53 7.51 3.28 7.40
CA TYR A 53 6.51 3.17 6.33
C TYR A 53 6.92 2.15 5.24
N LEU A 54 8.17 2.22 4.75
CA LEU A 54 8.64 1.24 3.77
C LEU A 54 8.62 -0.20 4.32
N ALA A 55 8.88 -0.38 5.61
CA ALA A 55 8.78 -1.69 6.26
C ALA A 55 7.33 -2.19 6.36
N SER A 56 6.34 -1.32 6.60
CA SER A 56 4.93 -1.72 6.62
C SER A 56 4.43 -2.10 5.22
N ILE A 57 4.81 -1.36 4.17
CA ILE A 57 4.56 -1.75 2.78
C ILE A 57 5.20 -3.10 2.45
N ALA A 58 6.47 -3.32 2.83
CA ALA A 58 7.15 -4.60 2.62
C ALA A 58 6.45 -5.77 3.35
N GLN A 59 5.90 -5.54 4.55
CA GLN A 59 5.12 -6.54 5.26
C GLN A 59 3.81 -6.90 4.54
N THR A 60 3.12 -5.91 3.96
CA THR A 60 1.93 -6.16 3.12
C THR A 60 2.31 -6.95 1.86
N VAL A 61 3.43 -6.60 1.21
CA VAL A 61 3.96 -7.35 0.06
C VAL A 61 4.22 -8.80 0.44
N GLN A 62 4.95 -9.05 1.54
CA GLN A 62 5.24 -10.41 2.01
C GLN A 62 3.95 -11.20 2.27
N THR A 63 2.96 -10.55 2.91
CA THR A 63 1.66 -11.18 3.22
C THR A 63 0.94 -11.63 1.95
N LEU A 64 0.99 -10.82 0.89
CA LEU A 64 0.39 -11.16 -0.41
C LEU A 64 1.18 -12.25 -1.14
N GLU A 65 2.51 -12.15 -1.15
CA GLU A 65 3.41 -13.14 -1.77
C GLU A 65 3.27 -14.53 -1.14
N ASP A 66 3.13 -14.60 0.19
CA ASP A 66 2.88 -15.85 0.94
C ASP A 66 1.57 -16.54 0.50
N HIS A 67 0.66 -15.81 -0.14
CA HIS A 67 -0.61 -16.32 -0.69
C HIS A 67 -0.58 -16.48 -2.22
N GLY A 68 0.59 -16.38 -2.85
CA GLY A 68 0.76 -16.51 -4.29
C GLY A 68 0.21 -15.33 -5.09
N ILE A 69 0.09 -14.16 -4.46
CA ILE A 69 -0.41 -12.93 -5.07
C ILE A 69 0.79 -12.04 -5.40
N TYR A 70 0.98 -11.73 -6.68
CA TYR A 70 1.99 -10.78 -7.14
C TYR A 70 1.62 -9.34 -6.76
N VAL A 71 2.63 -8.50 -6.57
CA VAL A 71 2.43 -7.08 -6.26
C VAL A 71 2.98 -6.18 -7.35
N VAL A 72 2.17 -5.22 -7.79
CA VAL A 72 2.62 -4.06 -8.57
C VAL A 72 2.64 -2.87 -7.62
N LEU A 73 3.83 -2.36 -7.31
CA LEU A 73 3.97 -1.13 -6.53
C LEU A 73 3.54 0.06 -7.38
N ASP A 74 2.59 0.81 -6.86
CA ASP A 74 1.98 1.95 -7.51
C ASP A 74 2.29 3.22 -6.73
N MET A 75 3.18 4.07 -7.25
CA MET A 75 3.41 5.39 -6.67
C MET A 75 2.18 6.28 -6.97
N HIS A 76 1.19 6.23 -6.09
CA HIS A 76 -0.14 6.78 -6.34
C HIS A 76 -0.17 8.30 -6.19
N GLN A 77 -1.09 8.93 -6.92
CA GLN A 77 -1.60 10.25 -6.62
C GLN A 77 -2.94 10.46 -7.36
N ASP A 78 -3.79 11.27 -6.76
CA ASP A 78 -4.91 11.99 -7.33
C ASP A 78 -4.74 13.46 -6.99
N ASN A 79 -4.83 14.32 -8.00
CA ASN A 79 -4.78 15.77 -7.82
C ASN A 79 -3.53 16.28 -7.06
N TYR A 80 -2.40 15.59 -7.27
CA TYR A 80 -1.05 15.98 -6.85
C TYR A 80 -0.74 15.97 -5.34
N SER A 81 -1.64 16.46 -4.49
CA SER A 81 -1.39 16.60 -3.05
C SER A 81 -2.67 16.82 -2.27
N SER A 82 -2.67 16.41 -0.99
CA SER A 82 -3.64 16.84 0.03
C SER A 82 -3.91 18.35 0.10
N VAL A 83 -2.96 19.22 -0.28
CA VAL A 83 -3.17 20.69 -0.38
C VAL A 83 -4.29 21.04 -1.37
N PHE A 84 -4.49 20.21 -2.40
CA PHE A 84 -5.52 20.38 -3.41
C PHE A 84 -6.72 19.43 -3.20
N ALA A 85 -6.89 18.89 -1.99
CA ALA A 85 -7.85 17.82 -1.68
C ALA A 85 -7.62 16.52 -2.49
N GLY A 86 -6.38 16.32 -2.94
CA GLY A 86 -5.86 15.03 -3.40
C GLY A 86 -5.28 14.22 -2.24
N ASP A 87 -4.35 13.32 -2.57
CA ASP A 87 -3.43 12.67 -1.63
C ASP A 87 -2.00 13.22 -1.79
#